data_AF-C0CY88-F1
#
_entry.id   AF-C0CY88-F1
#
_cell.length_a   1.000
_cell.length_b   1.000
_cell.length_c   1.000
_cell.angle_alpha   90.00
_cell.angle_beta   90.00
_cell.angle_gamma   90.00
#
_symmetry.space_group_name_H-M   'P 1'
#
loop_
_entity.id
_entity.type
_entity.pdbx_description
1 polymer ?
#
loop_
_entity_poly.entity_id
_entity_poly.type
_entity_poly.pdbx_seq_one_letter_code
_entity_poly.pdbx_strand_id
1 'polypeptide(L)'
;MTTGEPDTTAEITNTGTSENAVFDFVIPRGATGADGATGAEGPIGPTGADGPIGPEGPMGETGPTGAAATITIGSVTTGEPGTPAEVTNSGTDENAVFDFVIPRGDTGPTGSAGGAPEVLATTDSTGQASVAGGALTFNENPLVSGTAITHTAGSTDIQITEPGIYQVSFQSSIAVDAGTAIPSTLTLRAEFDGTNIPGAVSTHTFTATGEVANMSFSVPFRATGPGTLRIVADAAGYTYEDIALTVFRLGNA
;
A
#
# COMPACT_ATOMS: atom_id res chain seq x y z
N MET A 1 5.72 27.83 -28.04
CA MET A 1 5.50 26.93 -26.89
C MET A 1 4.26 26.10 -27.16
N THR A 2 4.44 24.81 -27.39
CA THR A 2 3.35 23.85 -27.61
C THR A 2 3.27 22.90 -26.42
N THR A 3 2.07 22.45 -26.11
CA THR A 3 1.87 21.46 -25.06
C THR A 3 2.09 20.05 -25.63
N GLY A 4 2.98 19.26 -25.03
CA GLY A 4 3.25 17.88 -25.42
C GLY A 4 2.14 16.93 -24.93
N GLU A 5 2.09 15.72 -25.50
CA GLU A 5 1.21 14.65 -25.00
C GLU A 5 1.53 14.30 -23.54
N PRO A 6 0.53 13.86 -22.75
CA PRO A 6 0.77 13.36 -21.39
C PRO A 6 1.89 12.31 -21.38
N ASP A 7 2.67 12.26 -20.30
CA ASP A 7 3.72 11.27 -20.07
C ASP A 7 4.90 11.27 -21.06
N THR A 8 5.15 12.38 -21.76
CA THR A 8 6.34 12.57 -22.60
C THR A 8 7.44 13.39 -21.90
N THR A 9 8.66 13.40 -22.45
CA THR A 9 9.77 14.22 -21.92
C THR A 9 9.66 15.64 -22.48
N ALA A 10 9.98 16.65 -21.68
CA ALA A 10 10.05 18.03 -22.16
C ALA A 10 11.20 18.20 -23.15
N GLU A 11 10.94 18.91 -24.26
CA GLU A 11 11.89 19.12 -25.35
C GLU A 11 11.97 20.60 -25.71
N ILE A 12 13.15 21.02 -26.19
CA ILE A 12 13.40 22.38 -26.67
C ILE A 12 14.03 22.27 -28.06
N THR A 13 13.41 22.90 -29.05
CA THR A 13 13.92 22.97 -30.43
C THR A 13 14.08 24.42 -30.86
N ASN A 14 15.24 24.81 -31.40
CA ASN A 14 15.39 26.11 -32.07
C ASN A 14 14.95 25.97 -33.53
N THR A 15 13.85 26.61 -33.89
CA THR A 15 13.30 26.67 -35.26
C THR A 15 13.64 27.99 -35.97
N GLY A 16 14.33 28.91 -35.29
CA GLY A 16 14.77 30.20 -35.85
C GLY A 16 16.19 30.17 -36.44
N THR A 17 16.73 31.35 -36.72
CA THR A 17 18.10 31.53 -37.23
C THR A 17 19.06 31.92 -36.09
N SER A 18 20.36 32.04 -36.39
CA SER A 18 21.35 32.59 -35.45
C SER A 18 21.15 34.09 -35.14
N GLU A 19 20.32 34.78 -35.92
CA GLU A 19 20.03 36.21 -35.79
C GLU A 19 18.61 36.48 -35.24
N ASN A 20 17.69 35.53 -35.42
CA ASN A 20 16.35 35.56 -34.86
C ASN A 20 15.97 34.14 -34.41
N ALA A 21 16.45 33.76 -33.23
CA ALA A 21 16.21 32.44 -32.68
C ALA A 21 14.75 32.34 -32.21
N VAL A 22 14.07 31.28 -32.65
CA VAL A 22 12.68 30.99 -32.27
C VAL A 22 12.73 29.65 -31.57
N PHE A 23 12.53 29.64 -30.26
CA PHE A 23 12.57 28.41 -29.48
C PHE A 23 11.17 27.88 -29.25
N ASP A 24 10.94 26.69 -29.79
CA ASP A 24 9.74 25.92 -29.56
C ASP A 24 9.97 24.98 -28.38
N PHE A 25 9.37 25.38 -27.26
CA PHE A 25 9.29 24.55 -26.06
C PHE A 25 8.10 23.60 -26.18
N VAL A 26 8.34 22.31 -26.01
CA VAL A 26 7.31 21.28 -25.81
C VAL A 26 7.30 20.90 -24.33
N ILE A 27 6.25 21.32 -23.62
CA ILE A 27 6.03 20.91 -22.22
C ILE A 27 4.78 20.01 -22.17
N PRO A 28 4.89 18.74 -21.71
CA PRO A 28 3.76 17.82 -21.62
C PRO A 28 2.58 18.39 -20.83
N ARG A 29 1.35 18.26 -21.34
CA ARG A 29 0.12 18.72 -20.70
C ARG A 29 -0.64 17.56 -20.06
N GLY A 30 -1.49 17.84 -19.07
CA GLY A 30 -2.53 16.90 -18.64
C GLY A 30 -3.57 16.63 -19.74
N ALA A 31 -4.25 15.47 -19.71
CA ALA A 31 -5.26 15.10 -20.71
C ALA A 31 -6.31 16.23 -20.91
N THR A 32 -6.68 16.51 -22.17
CA THR A 32 -7.51 17.68 -22.54
C THR A 32 -8.91 17.31 -23.02
N GLY A 33 -9.91 18.12 -22.63
CA GLY A 33 -11.31 18.04 -23.07
C GLY A 33 -11.60 18.78 -24.40
N ALA A 34 -12.73 18.46 -25.04
CA ALA A 34 -13.03 18.84 -26.43
C ALA A 34 -13.26 20.35 -26.68
N ASP A 35 -12.84 20.83 -27.87
CA ASP A 35 -12.85 22.23 -28.31
C ASP A 35 -14.18 22.74 -28.89
N GLY A 36 -14.39 24.07 -28.85
CA GLY A 36 -15.53 24.81 -29.41
C GLY A 36 -15.18 25.63 -30.68
N ALA A 37 -16.22 26.00 -31.44
CA ALA A 37 -16.13 26.51 -32.82
C ALA A 37 -15.71 28.00 -32.99
N THR A 38 -15.11 28.31 -34.16
CA THR A 38 -14.51 29.59 -34.59
C THR A 38 -15.52 30.67 -35.03
N GLY A 39 -15.22 31.95 -34.75
CA GLY A 39 -16.00 33.13 -35.16
C GLY A 39 -15.42 33.90 -36.38
N ALA A 40 -16.28 34.68 -37.06
CA ALA A 40 -16.09 35.24 -38.41
C ALA A 40 -15.34 36.59 -38.52
N GLU A 41 -14.88 36.89 -39.73
CA GLU A 41 -14.05 38.04 -40.18
C GLU A 41 -14.83 39.37 -40.33
N GLY A 42 -14.12 40.51 -40.19
CA GLY A 42 -14.66 41.88 -40.33
C GLY A 42 -13.80 42.82 -41.20
N PRO A 43 -14.33 43.99 -41.64
CA PRO A 43 -14.21 44.50 -43.02
C PRO A 43 -13.25 45.70 -43.28
N ILE A 44 -13.22 46.15 -44.54
CA ILE A 44 -12.28 47.07 -45.24
C ILE A 44 -12.58 48.58 -45.14
N GLY A 45 -11.51 49.40 -45.19
CA GLY A 45 -11.40 50.68 -45.96
C GLY A 45 -10.92 51.91 -45.16
N PRO A 46 -10.58 53.08 -45.77
CA PRO A 46 -10.32 53.43 -47.18
C PRO A 46 -9.08 54.38 -47.44
N THR A 47 -8.81 54.66 -48.73
CA THR A 47 -8.18 55.83 -49.46
C THR A 47 -7.24 56.81 -48.71
N GLY A 48 -6.14 57.37 -49.23
CA GLY A 48 -5.43 57.47 -50.53
C GLY A 48 -4.36 58.59 -50.39
N ALA A 49 -3.36 58.74 -51.28
CA ALA A 49 -2.43 59.88 -51.21
C ALA A 49 -1.77 60.26 -52.55
N ASP A 50 -1.37 61.55 -52.60
CA ASP A 50 -0.93 62.39 -53.72
C ASP A 50 0.47 62.13 -54.30
N GLY A 51 0.66 62.64 -55.54
CA GLY A 51 1.85 63.37 -56.02
C GLY A 51 3.14 62.60 -56.35
N PRO A 52 3.77 62.79 -57.53
CA PRO A 52 4.99 62.08 -57.89
C PRO A 52 6.21 62.54 -57.07
N ILE A 53 7.01 61.57 -56.63
CA ILE A 53 8.23 61.74 -55.81
C ILE A 53 9.40 62.17 -56.70
N GLY A 54 10.22 63.10 -56.21
CA GLY A 54 11.46 63.54 -56.86
C GLY A 54 12.53 62.44 -56.94
N PRO A 55 13.64 62.66 -57.69
CA PRO A 55 14.64 61.63 -57.93
C PRO A 55 15.28 61.14 -56.63
N GLU A 56 15.44 59.81 -56.55
CA GLU A 56 15.97 59.11 -55.37
C GLU A 56 17.42 59.51 -55.10
N GLY A 57 17.70 59.91 -53.86
CA GLY A 57 19.07 60.16 -53.40
C GLY A 57 19.88 58.87 -53.35
N PRO A 58 21.23 58.94 -53.35
CA PRO A 58 22.06 57.74 -53.27
C PRO A 58 21.72 56.92 -52.02
N MET A 59 21.58 55.61 -52.18
CA MET A 59 21.36 54.67 -51.08
C MET A 59 22.46 54.85 -50.02
N GLY A 60 22.08 55.07 -48.77
CA GLY A 60 23.03 55.16 -47.66
C GLY A 60 23.80 53.85 -47.48
N GLU A 61 25.01 53.94 -46.93
CA GLU A 61 25.78 52.75 -46.57
C GLU A 61 24.98 51.85 -45.61
N THR A 62 25.02 50.54 -45.84
CA THR A 62 24.39 49.56 -44.95
C THR A 62 24.95 49.75 -43.54
N GLY A 63 24.06 49.91 -42.54
CA GLY A 63 24.46 50.06 -41.15
C GLY A 63 25.26 48.85 -40.64
N PRO A 64 26.04 49.01 -39.55
CA PRO A 64 26.79 47.90 -38.97
C PRO A 64 25.84 46.78 -38.54
N THR A 65 26.25 45.53 -38.74
CA THR A 65 25.53 44.34 -38.25
C THR A 65 25.33 44.45 -36.73
N GLY A 66 24.11 44.21 -36.26
CA GLY A 66 23.79 44.20 -34.82
C GLY A 66 24.54 43.10 -34.06
N ALA A 67 24.77 43.29 -32.77
CA ALA A 67 25.34 42.24 -31.93
C ALA A 67 24.36 41.08 -31.79
N ALA A 68 24.86 39.84 -31.79
CA ALA A 68 24.02 38.66 -31.61
C ALA A 68 23.42 38.64 -30.20
N ALA A 69 22.11 38.40 -30.09
CA ALA A 69 21.46 38.24 -28.80
C ALA A 69 21.88 36.91 -28.15
N THR A 70 21.99 36.88 -26.82
CA THR A 70 22.30 35.66 -26.07
C THR A 70 21.12 35.28 -25.17
N ILE A 71 20.91 33.98 -24.97
CA ILE A 71 19.94 33.43 -24.01
C ILE A 71 20.70 32.51 -23.07
N THR A 72 20.48 32.70 -21.79
CA THR A 72 21.04 31.84 -20.73
C THR A 72 19.95 31.42 -19.76
N ILE A 73 20.15 30.25 -19.13
CA ILE A 73 19.30 29.81 -18.04
C ILE A 73 19.85 30.41 -16.74
N GLY A 74 18.99 31.10 -16.01
CA GLY A 74 19.29 31.60 -14.67
C GLY A 74 19.08 30.50 -13.64
N SER A 75 18.14 30.74 -12.75
CA SER A 75 17.71 29.82 -11.69
C SER A 75 16.66 28.82 -12.18
N VAL A 76 16.72 27.61 -11.62
CA VAL A 76 15.64 26.62 -11.73
C VAL A 76 15.26 26.25 -10.30
N THR A 77 14.04 26.60 -9.91
CA THR A 77 13.53 26.42 -8.56
C THR A 77 12.31 25.51 -8.56
N THR A 78 12.17 24.71 -7.52
CA THR A 78 10.97 23.87 -7.35
C THR A 78 9.91 24.65 -6.57
N GLY A 79 8.76 24.87 -7.20
CA GLY A 79 7.60 25.55 -6.59
C GLY A 79 6.79 24.64 -5.67
N GLU A 80 5.91 25.25 -4.88
CA GLU A 80 4.94 24.51 -4.06
C GLU A 80 3.95 23.74 -4.95
N PRO A 81 3.43 22.60 -4.48
CA PRO A 81 2.39 21.90 -5.21
C PRO A 81 1.15 22.75 -5.47
N GLY A 82 0.57 22.58 -6.65
CA GLY A 82 -0.64 23.30 -7.07
C GLY A 82 -0.42 24.73 -7.59
N THR A 83 0.81 25.26 -7.57
CA THR A 83 1.11 26.55 -8.23
C THR A 83 1.31 26.36 -9.73
N PRO A 84 1.14 27.41 -10.55
CA PRO A 84 1.52 27.37 -11.97
C PRO A 84 3.03 27.22 -12.15
N ALA A 85 3.44 26.65 -13.29
CA ALA A 85 4.82 26.77 -13.75
C ALA A 85 5.05 28.18 -14.32
N GLU A 86 6.18 28.78 -13.98
CA GLU A 86 6.49 30.16 -14.34
C GLU A 86 7.88 30.26 -14.99
N VAL A 87 7.99 31.16 -15.96
CA VAL A 87 9.25 31.55 -16.60
C VAL A 87 9.35 33.07 -16.58
N THR A 88 10.45 33.61 -16.05
CA THR A 88 10.71 35.06 -15.99
C THR A 88 12.00 35.39 -16.72
N ASN A 89 12.01 36.46 -17.53
CA ASN A 89 13.26 37.01 -18.07
C ASN A 89 13.85 38.02 -17.08
N SER A 90 14.95 37.70 -16.42
CA SER A 90 15.70 38.63 -15.57
C SER A 90 16.82 39.37 -16.32
N GLY A 91 17.03 39.04 -17.59
CA GLY A 91 18.01 39.67 -18.49
C GLY A 91 17.44 40.85 -19.30
N THR A 92 18.11 41.17 -20.41
CA THR A 92 17.62 42.16 -21.40
C THR A 92 17.12 41.46 -22.67
N ASP A 93 16.58 42.22 -23.62
CA ASP A 93 16.13 41.67 -24.90
C ASP A 93 17.31 41.14 -25.74
N GLU A 94 18.52 41.69 -25.54
CA GLU A 94 19.76 41.25 -26.19
C GLU A 94 20.55 40.22 -25.37
N ASN A 95 20.29 40.11 -24.06
CA ASN A 95 20.95 39.15 -23.17
C ASN A 95 19.90 38.57 -22.21
N ALA A 96 19.01 37.73 -22.72
CA ALA A 96 17.93 37.17 -21.94
C ALA A 96 18.46 36.14 -20.94
N VAL A 97 17.91 36.18 -19.73
CA VAL A 97 18.20 35.22 -18.66
C VAL A 97 16.87 34.67 -18.18
N PHE A 98 16.56 33.42 -18.52
CA PHE A 98 15.29 32.82 -18.12
C PHE A 98 15.43 32.06 -16.80
N ASP A 99 14.66 32.52 -15.81
CA ASP A 99 14.46 31.88 -14.52
C ASP A 99 13.19 31.03 -14.55
N PHE A 100 13.27 29.80 -14.03
CA PHE A 100 12.18 28.82 -14.03
C PHE A 100 11.70 28.52 -12.61
N VAL A 101 10.39 28.46 -12.43
CA VAL A 101 9.73 27.85 -11.28
C VAL A 101 8.95 26.63 -11.76
N ILE A 102 9.34 25.44 -11.30
CA ILE A 102 8.73 24.16 -11.64
C ILE A 102 8.03 23.60 -10.39
N PRO A 103 6.70 23.66 -10.29
CA PRO A 103 5.94 23.15 -9.15
C PRO A 103 6.19 21.64 -8.93
N ARG A 104 6.40 21.23 -7.68
CA ARG A 104 6.41 19.81 -7.33
C ARG A 104 4.99 19.23 -7.39
N GLY A 105 4.84 17.93 -7.64
CA GLY A 105 3.57 17.25 -7.44
C GLY A 105 3.11 17.26 -5.97
N ASP A 106 1.81 17.11 -5.75
CA ASP A 106 1.23 16.92 -4.42
C ASP A 106 1.84 15.68 -3.73
N THR A 107 1.97 15.74 -2.40
CA THR A 107 2.31 14.55 -1.62
C THR A 107 1.22 13.51 -1.82
N GLY A 108 1.60 12.27 -2.15
CA GLY A 108 0.65 11.16 -2.24
C GLY A 108 -0.09 10.94 -0.91
N PRO A 109 -1.23 10.22 -0.91
CA PRO A 109 -1.97 9.95 0.31
C PRO A 109 -1.06 9.23 1.32
N THR A 110 -1.10 9.65 2.59
CA THR A 110 -0.45 8.92 3.69
C THR A 110 -0.95 7.48 3.69
N GLY A 111 -0.05 6.51 3.63
CA GLY A 111 -0.42 5.10 3.69
C GLY A 111 -1.17 4.78 4.99
N SER A 112 -2.11 3.83 4.95
CA SER A 112 -2.80 3.38 6.17
C SER A 112 -1.78 2.94 7.21
N ALA A 113 -1.83 3.52 8.40
CA ALA A 113 -1.06 3.01 9.53
C ALA A 113 -1.43 1.54 9.74
N GLY A 114 -0.45 0.63 9.64
CA GLY A 114 -0.68 -0.78 9.92
C GLY A 114 -1.27 -0.89 11.33
N GLY A 115 -2.46 -1.47 11.46
CA GLY A 115 -3.10 -1.68 12.76
C GLY A 115 -2.19 -2.46 13.70
N ALA A 116 -2.38 -2.28 15.01
CA ALA A 116 -1.73 -3.14 15.99
C ALA A 116 -2.02 -4.61 15.66
N PRO A 117 -1.04 -5.53 15.81
CA PRO A 117 -1.24 -6.92 15.46
C PRO A 117 -2.33 -7.51 16.34
N GLU A 118 -3.25 -8.29 15.76
CA GLU A 118 -4.29 -8.96 16.53
C GLU A 118 -3.81 -10.36 16.92
N VAL A 119 -3.56 -10.54 18.21
CA VAL A 119 -2.86 -11.70 18.76
C VAL A 119 -3.43 -12.08 20.11
N LEU A 120 -3.63 -13.37 20.31
CA LEU A 120 -3.85 -13.99 21.62
C LEU A 120 -2.76 -15.03 21.86
N ALA A 121 -2.13 -15.00 23.02
CA ALA A 121 -1.44 -16.14 23.60
C ALA A 121 -2.12 -16.51 24.91
N THR A 122 -2.54 -17.77 25.02
CA THR A 122 -3.19 -18.32 26.21
C THR A 122 -2.56 -19.66 26.59
N THR A 123 -2.48 -19.91 27.89
CA THR A 123 -1.74 -21.05 28.44
C THR A 123 -2.50 -21.71 29.58
N ASP A 124 -2.18 -22.97 29.83
CA ASP A 124 -2.53 -23.68 31.05
C ASP A 124 -1.32 -24.50 31.51
N SER A 125 -0.69 -24.07 32.60
CA SER A 125 0.38 -24.81 33.25
C SER A 125 -0.14 -25.74 34.35
N THR A 126 -1.45 -25.77 34.59
CA THR A 126 -2.07 -26.74 35.50
C THR A 126 -2.34 -28.03 34.76
N GLY A 127 -2.11 -29.16 35.42
CA GLY A 127 -2.43 -30.47 34.85
C GLY A 127 -3.95 -30.60 34.64
N GLN A 128 -4.37 -30.85 33.41
CA GLN A 128 -5.78 -31.01 33.06
C GLN A 128 -6.07 -32.44 32.60
N ALA A 129 -7.04 -33.10 33.22
CA ALA A 129 -7.53 -34.39 32.75
C ALA A 129 -8.36 -34.22 31.47
N SER A 130 -8.15 -35.12 30.52
CA SER A 130 -8.97 -35.23 29.30
C SER A 130 -10.40 -35.65 29.60
N VAL A 131 -11.33 -35.11 28.82
CA VAL A 131 -12.72 -35.55 28.73
C VAL A 131 -12.97 -35.95 27.29
N ALA A 132 -13.56 -37.13 27.05
CA ALA A 132 -13.84 -37.60 25.69
C ALA A 132 -14.84 -36.65 24.99
N GLY A 133 -14.42 -36.10 23.85
CA GLY A 133 -15.16 -35.05 23.14
C GLY A 133 -15.14 -33.67 23.82
N GLY A 134 -14.37 -33.52 24.90
CA GLY A 134 -14.28 -32.29 25.68
C GLY A 134 -13.23 -31.32 25.15
N ALA A 135 -13.49 -30.04 25.34
CA ALA A 135 -12.56 -28.97 25.00
C ALA A 135 -11.56 -28.71 26.15
N LEU A 136 -10.35 -28.29 25.80
CA LEU A 136 -9.31 -27.93 26.75
C LEU A 136 -9.55 -26.52 27.29
N THR A 137 -9.34 -26.34 28.58
CA THR A 137 -9.38 -25.05 29.28
C THR A 137 -8.04 -24.35 29.17
N PHE A 138 -8.05 -23.02 29.12
CA PHE A 138 -6.85 -22.20 29.23
C PHE A 138 -6.99 -21.22 30.39
N ASN A 139 -6.05 -21.25 31.33
CA ASN A 139 -6.20 -20.54 32.61
C ASN A 139 -5.55 -19.15 32.64
N GLU A 140 -4.69 -18.83 31.66
CA GLU A 140 -3.93 -17.59 31.64
C GLU A 140 -3.90 -16.95 30.25
N ASN A 141 -3.83 -15.61 30.21
CA ASN A 141 -3.74 -14.81 28.99
C ASN A 141 -2.51 -13.90 29.04
N PRO A 142 -1.29 -14.46 28.91
CA PRO A 142 -0.05 -13.68 28.98
C PRO A 142 0.05 -12.59 27.90
N LEU A 143 -0.63 -12.73 26.76
CA LEU A 143 -0.67 -11.72 25.71
C LEU A 143 -2.06 -11.62 25.08
N VAL A 144 -2.62 -10.41 25.05
CA VAL A 144 -3.79 -10.04 24.27
C VAL A 144 -3.51 -8.72 23.57
N SER A 145 -3.68 -8.68 22.25
CA SER A 145 -3.56 -7.47 21.44
C SER A 145 -4.65 -7.46 20.37
N GLY A 146 -5.26 -6.28 20.15
CA GLY A 146 -6.42 -6.14 19.26
C GLY A 146 -7.74 -6.58 19.89
N THR A 147 -8.79 -6.67 19.06
CA THR A 147 -10.15 -7.01 19.50
C THR A 147 -10.75 -8.18 18.72
N ALA A 148 -10.16 -8.59 17.59
CA ALA A 148 -10.68 -9.70 16.80
C ALA A 148 -10.55 -11.07 17.46
N ILE A 149 -9.69 -11.21 18.48
CA ILE A 149 -9.47 -12.46 19.21
C ILE A 149 -9.56 -12.14 20.69
N THR A 150 -10.52 -12.75 21.38
CA THR A 150 -10.70 -12.56 22.83
C THR A 150 -10.83 -13.90 23.53
N HIS A 151 -10.44 -13.94 24.80
CA HIS A 151 -10.52 -15.13 25.62
C HIS A 151 -10.70 -14.74 27.07
N THR A 152 -11.54 -15.47 27.80
CA THR A 152 -11.69 -15.34 29.24
C THR A 152 -10.89 -16.43 29.91
N ALA A 153 -9.88 -16.07 30.71
CA ALA A 153 -9.09 -17.02 31.49
C ALA A 153 -9.99 -17.99 32.30
N GLY A 154 -9.68 -19.28 32.26
CA GLY A 154 -10.47 -20.36 32.82
C GLY A 154 -11.59 -20.87 31.90
N SER A 155 -11.63 -20.41 30.64
CA SER A 155 -12.59 -20.87 29.63
C SER A 155 -11.95 -21.86 28.66
N THR A 156 -12.80 -22.63 27.97
CA THR A 156 -12.40 -23.44 26.81
C THR A 156 -12.57 -22.69 25.48
N ASP A 157 -13.23 -21.54 25.53
CA ASP A 157 -13.73 -20.82 24.35
C ASP A 157 -12.85 -19.63 23.99
N ILE A 158 -12.17 -19.72 22.85
CA ILE A 158 -11.50 -18.57 22.22
C ILE A 158 -12.48 -17.93 21.23
N GLN A 159 -12.82 -16.67 21.45
CA GLN A 159 -13.79 -15.94 20.63
C GLN A 159 -13.09 -15.20 19.50
N ILE A 160 -13.47 -15.51 18.26
CA ILE A 160 -13.17 -14.71 17.08
C ILE A 160 -14.34 -13.77 16.85
N THR A 161 -14.09 -12.46 16.83
CA THR A 161 -15.16 -11.44 16.77
C THR A 161 -15.26 -10.75 15.40
N GLU A 162 -14.27 -10.95 14.52
CA GLU A 162 -14.23 -10.38 13.17
C GLU A 162 -14.00 -11.48 12.12
N PRO A 163 -14.50 -11.32 10.88
CA PRO A 163 -14.11 -12.20 9.79
C PRO A 163 -12.66 -11.96 9.38
N GLY A 164 -11.99 -13.00 8.89
CA GLY A 164 -10.61 -12.91 8.47
C GLY A 164 -9.93 -14.26 8.28
N ILE A 165 -8.64 -14.20 7.97
CA ILE A 165 -7.76 -15.36 7.98
C ILE A 165 -6.98 -15.33 9.30
N TYR A 166 -7.02 -16.44 10.02
CA TYR A 166 -6.37 -16.61 11.30
C TYR A 166 -5.38 -17.76 11.23
N GLN A 167 -4.33 -17.73 12.03
CA GLN A 167 -3.44 -18.87 12.24
C GLN A 167 -3.53 -19.30 13.70
N VAL A 168 -3.83 -20.58 13.91
CA VAL A 168 -3.84 -21.22 15.23
C VAL A 168 -2.61 -22.09 15.36
N SER A 169 -1.92 -21.98 16.48
CA SER A 169 -0.78 -22.84 16.86
C SER A 169 -1.00 -23.38 18.25
N PHE A 170 -0.95 -24.70 18.39
CA PHE A 170 -1.15 -25.42 19.65
C PHE A 170 0.02 -26.32 19.94
N GLN A 171 0.38 -26.44 21.22
CA GLN A 171 1.31 -27.44 21.74
C GLN A 171 0.95 -27.83 23.17
N SER A 172 1.23 -29.09 23.53
CA SER A 172 1.12 -29.59 24.91
C SER A 172 1.96 -30.87 25.08
N SER A 173 2.41 -31.12 26.30
CA SER A 173 2.96 -32.41 26.76
C SER A 173 1.85 -33.24 27.37
N ILE A 174 1.68 -34.49 26.92
CA ILE A 174 0.50 -35.30 27.25
C ILE A 174 0.95 -36.66 27.76
N ALA A 175 0.49 -37.02 28.96
CA ALA A 175 0.72 -38.32 29.57
C ALA A 175 -0.53 -39.19 29.48
N VAL A 176 -0.36 -40.50 29.27
CA VAL A 176 -1.45 -41.48 29.44
C VAL A 176 -1.65 -41.80 30.92
N ASP A 177 -2.89 -41.71 31.39
CA ASP A 177 -3.22 -41.91 32.81
C ASP A 177 -3.05 -43.37 33.22
N ALA A 178 -2.73 -43.59 34.50
CA ALA A 178 -2.72 -44.93 35.08
C ALA A 178 -4.12 -45.56 35.00
N GLY A 179 -4.19 -46.76 34.42
CA GLY A 179 -5.45 -47.51 34.26
C GLY A 179 -6.11 -47.35 32.88
N THR A 180 -5.60 -46.48 32.01
CA THR A 180 -6.02 -46.42 30.60
C THR A 180 -5.56 -47.70 29.88
N ALA A 181 -6.48 -48.35 29.17
CA ALA A 181 -6.18 -49.57 28.42
C ALA A 181 -5.29 -49.23 27.22
N ILE A 182 -4.17 -49.94 27.06
CA ILE A 182 -3.20 -49.72 25.99
C ILE A 182 -3.14 -50.93 25.03
N PRO A 183 -2.95 -50.72 23.70
CA PRO A 183 -2.70 -49.44 23.05
C PRO A 183 -3.93 -48.53 23.00
N SER A 184 -3.71 -47.22 23.17
CA SER A 184 -4.77 -46.20 23.16
C SER A 184 -4.38 -45.06 22.22
N THR A 185 -5.31 -44.63 21.38
CA THR A 185 -5.08 -43.51 20.45
C THR A 185 -5.78 -42.26 20.98
N LEU A 186 -5.06 -41.14 20.98
CA LEU A 186 -5.60 -39.80 21.26
C LEU A 186 -5.51 -38.97 19.98
N THR A 187 -6.61 -38.32 19.65
CA THR A 187 -6.69 -37.30 18.60
C THR A 187 -7.08 -35.96 19.21
N LEU A 188 -6.21 -34.98 19.03
CA LEU A 188 -6.50 -33.58 19.27
C LEU A 188 -6.90 -32.90 17.96
N ARG A 189 -7.88 -32.02 18.03
CA ARG A 189 -8.29 -31.19 16.89
C ARG A 189 -8.66 -29.78 17.31
N ALA A 190 -8.43 -28.81 16.43
CA ALA A 190 -9.08 -27.52 16.54
C ALA A 190 -10.42 -27.53 15.82
N GLU A 191 -11.43 -26.97 16.46
CA GLU A 191 -12.77 -26.77 15.89
C GLU A 191 -13.10 -25.27 15.88
N PHE A 192 -13.71 -24.80 14.79
CA PHE A 192 -14.33 -23.48 14.71
C PHE A 192 -15.84 -23.66 14.55
N ASP A 193 -16.61 -23.13 15.51
CA ASP A 193 -18.06 -23.33 15.63
C ASP A 193 -18.48 -24.82 15.54
N GLY A 194 -17.71 -25.69 16.20
CA GLY A 194 -17.95 -27.14 16.24
C GLY A 194 -17.61 -27.88 14.94
N THR A 195 -17.07 -27.19 13.92
CA THR A 195 -16.58 -27.80 12.70
C THR A 195 -15.07 -27.93 12.75
N ASN A 196 -14.54 -29.11 12.41
CA ASN A 196 -13.09 -29.35 12.38
C ASN A 196 -12.40 -28.39 11.41
N ILE A 197 -11.34 -27.73 11.88
CA ILE A 197 -10.45 -26.96 11.02
C ILE A 197 -9.55 -27.94 10.26
N PRO A 198 -9.60 -27.96 8.91
CA PRO A 198 -8.78 -28.88 8.12
C PRO A 198 -7.29 -28.71 8.42
N GLY A 199 -6.61 -29.84 8.72
CA GLY A 199 -5.19 -29.86 9.04
C GLY A 199 -4.84 -29.50 10.49
N ALA A 200 -5.78 -28.97 11.29
CA ALA A 200 -5.58 -28.70 12.71
C ALA A 200 -5.77 -29.97 13.56
N VAL A 201 -5.09 -31.06 13.22
CA VAL A 201 -5.26 -32.36 13.88
C VAL A 201 -3.89 -32.92 14.24
N SER A 202 -3.78 -33.46 15.45
CA SER A 202 -2.62 -34.22 15.92
C SER A 202 -3.10 -35.53 16.52
N THR A 203 -2.49 -36.66 16.14
CA THR A 203 -2.88 -37.99 16.61
C THR A 203 -1.65 -38.73 17.10
N HIS A 204 -1.75 -39.35 18.28
CA HIS A 204 -0.70 -40.20 18.84
C HIS A 204 -1.30 -41.50 19.39
N THR A 205 -0.57 -42.61 19.27
CA THR A 205 -0.97 -43.90 19.85
C THR A 205 0.01 -44.26 20.95
N PHE A 206 -0.50 -44.23 22.19
CA PHE A 206 0.23 -44.62 23.39
C PHE A 206 0.23 -46.14 23.50
N THR A 207 1.41 -46.70 23.75
CA THR A 207 1.66 -48.14 23.79
C THR A 207 2.21 -48.63 25.12
N ALA A 208 2.59 -47.72 26.02
CA ALA A 208 3.06 -48.03 27.36
C ALA A 208 2.40 -47.14 28.42
N THR A 209 2.18 -47.68 29.62
CA THR A 209 1.70 -46.90 30.78
C THR A 209 2.76 -45.89 31.19
N GLY A 210 2.35 -44.64 31.43
CA GLY A 210 3.27 -43.55 31.77
C GLY A 210 4.05 -42.99 30.58
N GLU A 211 3.72 -43.40 29.34
CA GLU A 211 4.24 -42.76 28.14
C GLU A 211 3.78 -41.31 28.07
N VAL A 212 4.70 -40.43 27.69
CA VAL A 212 4.47 -39.00 27.48
C VAL A 212 4.76 -38.66 26.02
N ALA A 213 3.86 -37.90 25.39
CA ALA A 213 3.98 -37.47 24.00
C ALA A 213 3.75 -35.97 23.87
N ASN A 214 4.55 -35.31 23.04
CA ASN A 214 4.31 -33.93 22.64
C ASN A 214 3.41 -33.91 21.41
N MET A 215 2.28 -33.20 21.49
CA MET A 215 1.35 -33.07 20.38
C MET A 215 1.17 -31.60 20.02
N SER A 216 1.20 -31.31 18.73
CA SER A 216 1.11 -29.95 18.21
C SER A 216 0.48 -29.91 16.82
N PHE A 217 -0.02 -28.72 16.45
CA PHE A 217 -0.39 -28.36 15.09
C PHE A 217 -0.24 -26.84 14.92
N SER A 218 -0.02 -26.39 13.69
CA SER A 218 -0.05 -24.97 13.33
C SER A 218 -0.66 -24.84 11.94
N VAL A 219 -1.85 -24.25 11.86
CA VAL A 219 -2.55 -24.12 10.58
C VAL A 219 -3.29 -22.78 10.47
N PRO A 220 -3.34 -22.21 9.25
CA PRO A 220 -4.25 -21.12 8.96
C PRO A 220 -5.69 -21.66 8.77
N PHE A 221 -6.67 -20.86 9.13
CA PHE A 221 -8.08 -21.09 8.85
C PHE A 221 -8.79 -19.78 8.53
N ARG A 222 -9.92 -19.87 7.83
CA ARG A 222 -10.76 -18.72 7.49
C ARG A 222 -11.98 -18.70 8.40
N ALA A 223 -12.19 -17.57 9.08
CA ALA A 223 -13.44 -17.27 9.78
C ALA A 223 -14.29 -16.38 8.88
N THR A 224 -15.48 -16.85 8.49
CA THR A 224 -16.43 -16.08 7.66
C THR A 224 -17.26 -15.07 8.48
N GLY A 225 -17.18 -15.15 9.80
CA GLY A 225 -17.87 -14.28 10.75
C GLY A 225 -17.41 -14.58 12.18
N PRO A 226 -18.04 -13.95 13.18
CA PRO A 226 -17.76 -14.24 14.58
C PRO A 226 -18.05 -15.71 14.90
N GLY A 227 -17.23 -16.32 15.74
CA GLY A 227 -17.37 -17.73 16.10
C GLY A 227 -16.40 -18.15 17.20
N THR A 228 -16.57 -19.37 17.68
CA THR A 228 -15.79 -19.93 18.79
C THR A 228 -14.79 -20.96 18.29
N LEU A 229 -13.51 -20.72 18.58
CA LEU A 229 -12.42 -21.67 18.42
C LEU A 229 -12.26 -22.49 19.70
N ARG A 230 -12.17 -23.82 19.58
CA ARG A 230 -11.90 -24.77 20.67
C ARG A 230 -10.84 -25.77 20.28
N ILE A 231 -10.07 -26.27 21.26
CA ILE A 231 -9.21 -27.44 21.10
C ILE A 231 -9.88 -28.61 21.78
N VAL A 232 -10.16 -29.68 21.05
CA VAL A 232 -10.99 -30.80 21.50
C VAL A 232 -10.22 -32.10 21.46
N ALA A 233 -10.34 -32.89 22.52
CA ALA A 233 -9.85 -34.25 22.63
C ALA A 233 -10.94 -35.25 22.24
N ASP A 234 -10.62 -36.30 21.48
CA ASP A 234 -11.59 -37.37 21.14
C ASP A 234 -11.79 -38.40 22.26
N ALA A 235 -10.82 -38.57 23.15
CA ALA A 235 -10.80 -39.61 24.17
C ALA A 235 -10.42 -39.06 25.57
N ALA A 236 -10.80 -39.82 26.61
CA ALA A 236 -10.41 -39.58 28.00
C ALA A 236 -9.24 -40.52 28.40
N GLY A 237 -8.71 -40.35 29.62
CA GLY A 237 -7.63 -41.19 30.16
C GLY A 237 -6.21 -40.69 29.87
N TYR A 238 -6.10 -39.39 29.66
CA TYR A 238 -4.86 -38.64 29.45
C TYR A 238 -4.85 -37.38 30.31
N THR A 239 -3.67 -36.96 30.72
CA THR A 239 -3.42 -35.68 31.39
C THR A 239 -2.59 -34.78 30.49
N TYR A 240 -3.07 -33.55 30.30
CA TYR A 240 -2.38 -32.48 29.58
C TYR A 240 -1.57 -31.63 30.54
N GLU A 241 -0.33 -31.34 30.18
CA GLU A 241 0.56 -30.42 30.87
C GLU A 241 1.12 -29.39 29.86
N ASP A 242 1.55 -28.24 30.39
CA ASP A 242 2.18 -27.15 29.64
C ASP A 242 1.45 -26.79 28.34
N ILE A 243 0.13 -26.59 28.45
CA ILE A 243 -0.71 -26.25 27.30
C ILE A 243 -0.40 -24.82 26.86
N ALA A 244 -0.09 -24.64 25.58
CA ALA A 244 0.04 -23.31 24.99
C ALA A 244 -0.73 -23.24 23.66
N LEU A 245 -1.51 -22.16 23.52
CA LEU A 245 -2.23 -21.81 22.31
C LEU A 245 -1.89 -20.38 21.92
N THR A 246 -1.56 -20.17 20.65
CA THR A 246 -1.41 -18.84 20.07
C THR A 246 -2.29 -18.70 18.84
N VAL A 247 -3.00 -17.58 18.74
CA VAL A 247 -3.85 -17.25 17.60
C VAL A 247 -3.45 -15.86 17.08
N PHE A 248 -3.20 -15.78 15.77
CA PHE A 248 -2.91 -14.53 15.07
C PHE A 248 -3.98 -14.27 14.02
N ARG A 249 -4.39 -13.02 13.84
CA ARG A 249 -5.08 -12.62 12.61
C ARG A 249 -4.05 -12.25 11.55
N LEU A 250 -4.10 -12.91 10.41
CA LEU A 250 -3.21 -12.65 9.26
C LEU A 250 -3.74 -11.54 8.35
N GLY A 251 -5.05 -11.27 8.40
CA GLY A 251 -5.68 -10.18 7.66
C GLY A 251 -7.13 -10.49 7.30
N ASN A 252 -7.67 -9.66 6.42
CA ASN A 252 -9.01 -9.84 5.86
C ASN A 252 -9.03 -11.04 4.91
N ALA A 253 -10.20 -11.70 4.83
CA ALA A 253 -10.42 -12.93 4.06
C ALA A 253 -10.70 -12.71 2.58
#